data_AF-A0A1Y2ANX8-F1
#
_entry.id   AF-A0A1Y2ANX8-F1
#
_cell.length_a   1.000
_cell.length_b   1.000
_cell.length_c   1.000
_cell.angle_alpha   90.00
_cell.angle_beta   90.00
_cell.angle_gamma   90.00
#
_symmetry.space_group_name_H-M   'P 1'
#
loop_
_entity.id
_entity.type
_entity.pdbx_description
1 polymer ?
#
loop_
_entity_poly.entity_id
_entity_poly.type
_entity_poly.pdbx_seq_one_letter_code
_entity_poly.pdbx_strand_id
1 'polypeptide(L)'
;MGEDGDGAVDNEEPLYVNAKQYHRILKRRIARQRLEELNRLSRSRKPYLHESRHRHACSRPRGKGGRFLTADEIEALKREQQASLEGPLDSRPSTGEDGLESA
;
A
#
# COMPACT_ATOMS: atom_id res chain seq x y z
N MET A 1 17.14 41.68 8.02
CA MET A 1 15.94 42.37 8.52
C MET A 1 14.78 41.42 8.29
N GLY A 2 14.68 40.40 9.14
CA GLY A 2 13.60 39.41 9.10
C GLY A 2 12.60 39.85 10.15
N GLU A 3 11.39 40.20 9.72
CA GLU A 3 10.30 40.52 10.62
C GLU A 3 9.84 39.21 11.26
N ASP A 4 10.31 38.97 12.49
CA ASP A 4 9.70 38.01 13.39
C ASP A 4 8.27 38.49 13.66
N GLY A 5 7.32 37.97 12.88
CA GLY A 5 5.89 38.10 13.13
C GLY A 5 5.55 37.39 14.43
N ASP A 6 5.80 38.06 15.55
CA ASP A 6 5.21 37.77 16.85
C ASP A 6 3.69 37.76 16.65
N GLY A 7 3.16 36.55 16.55
CA GLY A 7 1.77 36.28 16.28
C GLY A 7 0.93 36.94 17.36
N ALA A 8 0.14 37.94 16.95
CA ALA A 8 -0.91 38.58 17.70
C ALA A 8 -2.01 37.58 18.13
N VAL A 9 -1.70 36.62 18.99
CA VAL A 9 -2.65 35.63 19.54
C VAL A 9 -3.23 36.01 20.90
N ASP A 10 -2.75 37.10 21.52
CA ASP A 10 -3.27 37.56 22.81
C ASP A 10 -4.38 38.62 22.71
N ASN A 11 -4.68 39.13 21.50
CA ASN A 11 -5.71 40.16 21.30
C ASN A 11 -6.96 39.67 20.54
N GLU A 12 -7.10 38.38 20.29
CA GLU A 12 -8.35 37.85 19.73
C GLU A 12 -9.37 37.69 20.87
N GLU A 13 -10.40 38.55 20.85
CA GLU A 13 -11.49 38.58 21.84
C GLU A 13 -11.97 37.15 22.15
N PRO A 14 -12.03 36.73 23.43
CA PRO A 14 -12.34 35.34 23.75
C PRO A 14 -13.77 35.00 23.33
N LEU A 15 -13.91 34.23 22.25
CA LEU A 15 -15.19 33.63 21.87
C LEU A 15 -15.76 32.88 23.08
N TYR A 16 -17.01 33.16 23.44
CA TYR A 16 -17.65 32.50 24.57
C TYR A 16 -17.66 30.98 24.36
N VAL A 17 -16.89 30.29 25.18
CA VAL A 17 -16.77 28.83 25.20
C VAL A 17 -17.12 28.32 26.58
N ASN A 18 -17.20 27.00 26.72
CA ASN A 18 -17.37 26.38 28.02
C ASN A 18 -16.26 26.83 28.99
N ALA A 19 -16.66 27.37 30.13
CA ALA A 19 -15.76 27.89 31.15
C ALA A 19 -14.67 26.88 31.59
N LYS A 20 -15.00 25.58 31.65
CA LYS A 20 -14.06 24.52 32.02
C LYS A 20 -13.00 24.23 30.95
N GLN A 21 -13.22 24.69 29.72
CA GLN A 21 -12.37 24.37 28.58
C GLN A 21 -11.48 25.54 28.14
N TYR A 22 -11.87 26.78 28.44
CA TYR A 22 -11.24 28.01 27.96
C TYR A 22 -9.70 27.95 27.97
N HIS A 23 -9.10 27.82 29.15
CA HIS A 23 -7.64 27.82 29.29
C HIS A 23 -6.96 26.64 28.56
N ARG A 24 -7.62 25.48 28.49
CA ARG A 24 -7.09 24.30 27.80
C ARG A 24 -7.19 24.44 26.28
N ILE A 25 -8.20 25.15 25.77
CA ILE A 25 -8.33 25.48 24.35
C ILE A 25 -7.16 26.37 23.93
N LEU A 26 -6.85 27.42 24.69
CA LEU A 26 -5.71 28.31 24.41
C LEU A 26 -4.39 27.52 24.35
N LYS A 27 -4.09 26.71 25.38
CA LYS A 27 -2.89 25.87 25.40
C LYS A 27 -2.78 24.93 24.19
N ARG A 28 -3.90 24.31 23.79
CA ARG A 28 -3.94 23.42 22.63
C ARG A 28 -3.76 24.16 21.30
N ARG A 29 -4.26 25.40 21.17
CA ARG A 29 -4.06 26.22 19.97
C ARG A 29 -2.57 26.51 19.77
N ILE A 30 -1.88 26.98 20.81
CA ILE A 30 -0.43 27.24 20.78
C ILE A 30 0.33 25.95 20.42
N ALA A 31 -0.03 24.82 21.03
CA ALA A 31 0.62 23.54 20.74
C ALA A 31 0.41 23.07 19.29
N ARG A 32 -0.80 23.23 18.74
CA ARG A 32 -1.08 22.91 17.33
C ARG A 32 -0.34 23.83 16.38
N GLN A 33 -0.33 25.13 16.63
CA GLN A 33 0.38 26.10 15.80
C GLN A 33 1.87 25.75 15.69
N ARG A 34 2.54 25.50 16.83
CA ARG A 34 3.94 25.04 16.84
C ARG A 34 4.14 23.73 16.08
N LEU A 35 3.20 22.79 16.21
CA LEU A 35 3.27 21.49 15.54
C LEU A 35 3.01 21.60 14.03
N GLU A 36 2.16 22.52 13.59
CA GLU A 36 1.85 22.82 12.19
C GLU A 36 3.00 23.55 11.49
N GLU A 37 3.67 24.48 12.18
CA GLU A 37 4.90 25.13 11.71
C GLU A 37 6.01 24.11 11.44
N LEU A 38 6.16 23.13 12.35
CA LEU A 38 7.12 22.02 12.21
C LEU A 38 6.66 20.99 11.16
N ASN A 39 5.38 20.61 11.17
CA ASN A 39 4.77 19.66 10.25
C ASN A 39 4.11 20.35 9.06
N ARG A 40 4.83 21.26 8.39
CA ARG A 40 4.47 21.78 7.05
C ARG A 40 4.28 20.70 5.96
N LEU A 41 4.23 19.42 6.33
CA LEU A 41 3.95 18.26 5.50
C LEU A 41 2.51 18.29 4.98
N SER A 42 2.39 18.67 3.71
CA SER A 42 1.29 18.40 2.78
C SER A 42 -0.12 18.41 3.38
N ARG A 43 -0.82 19.54 3.22
CA ARG A 43 -2.26 19.68 3.54
C ARG A 43 -3.14 18.66 2.79
N SER A 44 -2.65 18.11 1.66
CA SER A 44 -3.34 17.09 0.87
C SER A 44 -2.96 15.67 1.29
N ARG A 45 -3.97 14.79 1.35
CA ARG A 45 -3.76 13.36 1.58
C ARG A 45 -3.13 12.72 0.35
N LYS A 46 -2.11 11.88 0.56
CA LYS A 46 -1.54 11.04 -0.51
C LYS A 46 -2.56 9.96 -0.93
N PRO A 47 -2.62 9.57 -2.22
CA PRO A 47 -3.51 8.51 -2.70
C PRO A 47 -3.22 7.15 -2.01
N TYR A 48 -1.96 6.92 -1.64
CA TYR A 48 -1.52 5.80 -0.81
C TYR A 48 -0.34 6.26 0.05
N LEU A 49 -0.13 5.60 1.19
CA LEU A 49 0.90 6.03 2.15
C LEU A 49 2.31 5.55 1.77
N HIS A 50 2.41 4.33 1.23
CA HIS A 50 3.69 3.66 0.96
C HIS A 50 3.71 3.04 -0.43
N GLU A 51 4.77 3.32 -1.18
CA GLU A 51 4.95 2.81 -2.54
C GLU A 51 5.03 1.28 -2.60
N SER A 52 5.74 0.66 -1.65
CA SER A 52 5.84 -0.81 -1.56
C SER A 52 4.48 -1.47 -1.35
N ARG A 53 3.59 -0.86 -0.55
CA ARG A 53 2.24 -1.38 -0.30
C ARG A 53 1.36 -1.24 -1.53
N HIS A 54 1.49 -0.13 -2.26
CA HIS A 54 0.76 0.05 -3.52
C HIS A 54 1.18 -1.01 -4.54
N ARG A 55 2.49 -1.19 -4.76
CA ARG A 55 3.03 -2.26 -5.62
C ARG A 55 2.54 -3.65 -5.21
N HIS A 56 2.55 -3.95 -3.91
CA HIS A 56 2.02 -5.22 -3.39
C HIS A 56 0.52 -5.40 -3.68
N ALA A 57 -0.30 -4.36 -3.49
CA ALA A 57 -1.73 -4.43 -3.79
C ALA A 57 -2.01 -4.62 -5.30
N CYS A 58 -1.16 -4.05 -6.17
CA CYS A 58 -1.28 -4.22 -7.62
C CYS A 58 -0.84 -5.61 -8.10
N SER A 59 0.18 -6.22 -7.49
CA SER A 59 0.70 -7.53 -7.91
C SER A 59 -0.10 -8.74 -7.41
N ARG A 60 -1.02 -8.56 -6.45
CA ARG A 60 -1.83 -9.66 -5.91
C ARG A 60 -2.79 -10.21 -6.96
N PRO A 61 -2.92 -11.55 -7.08
CA PRO A 61 -3.89 -12.15 -7.98
C PRO A 61 -5.32 -11.81 -7.53
N ARG A 62 -6.19 -11.54 -8.51
CA ARG A 62 -7.56 -11.10 -8.29
C ARG A 62 -8.55 -12.10 -8.89
N GLY A 63 -9.65 -12.30 -8.19
CA GLY A 63 -10.78 -13.06 -8.69
C GLY A 63 -11.77 -12.19 -9.46
N LYS A 64 -12.88 -12.78 -9.89
CA LYS A 64 -14.00 -12.04 -10.47
C LYS A 64 -14.50 -10.96 -9.50
N GLY A 65 -14.73 -9.74 -9.97
CA GLY A 65 -15.18 -8.61 -9.14
C GLY A 65 -14.06 -7.87 -8.39
N GLY A 66 -12.79 -8.09 -8.72
CA GLY A 66 -11.67 -7.26 -8.24
C GLY A 66 -11.22 -7.52 -6.79
N ARG A 67 -11.86 -8.46 -6.10
CA ARG A 67 -11.40 -8.96 -4.80
C ARG A 67 -10.10 -9.72 -4.96
N PHE A 68 -9.26 -9.66 -3.92
CA PHE A 68 -8.14 -10.59 -3.83
C PHE A 68 -8.67 -12.01 -3.62
N LEU A 69 -8.02 -12.97 -4.25
CA LEU A 69 -8.31 -14.38 -4.04
C LEU A 69 -8.03 -14.77 -2.59
N THR A 70 -8.81 -15.72 -2.08
CA THR A 70 -8.53 -16.36 -0.78
C THR A 70 -7.29 -17.25 -0.90
N ALA A 71 -6.70 -17.64 0.23
CA ALA A 71 -5.52 -18.49 0.23
C ALA A 71 -5.78 -19.81 -0.52
N ASP A 72 -6.92 -20.45 -0.26
CA ASP A 72 -7.33 -21.71 -0.90
C ASP A 72 -7.48 -21.56 -2.43
N GLU A 73 -8.06 -20.44 -2.88
CA GLU A 73 -8.19 -20.13 -4.32
C GLU A 73 -6.83 -19.86 -4.97
N ILE A 74 -5.89 -19.24 -4.25
CA ILE A 74 -4.52 -19.00 -4.74
C ILE A 74 -3.77 -20.32 -4.90
N GLU A 75 -3.92 -21.26 -3.97
CA GLU A 75 -3.31 -22.59 -4.06
C GLU A 75 -3.85 -23.39 -5.24
N ALA A 76 -5.16 -23.35 -5.48
CA ALA A 76 -5.77 -23.97 -6.64
C ALA A 76 -5.20 -23.41 -7.95
N LEU A 77 -5.11 -22.08 -8.06
CA LEU A 77 -4.54 -21.41 -9.24
C LEU A 77 -3.06 -21.72 -9.45
N LYS A 78 -2.27 -21.83 -8.36
CA LYS A 78 -0.86 -22.22 -8.46
C LYS A 78 -0.71 -23.67 -8.94
N ARG A 79 -1.54 -24.60 -8.44
CA ARG A 79 -1.55 -26.00 -8.91
C ARG A 79 -1.93 -26.10 -10.38
N GLU A 80 -2.96 -25.36 -10.80
CA GLU A 80 -3.39 -25.32 -12.20
C GLU A 80 -2.30 -24.74 -13.11
N GLN A 81 -1.65 -23.64 -12.70
CA GLN A 81 -0.53 -23.07 -13.43
C GLN A 81 0.66 -24.04 -13.52
N GLN A 82 1.01 -24.74 -12.45
CA GLN A 82 2.07 -25.76 -12.47
C GLN A 82 1.72 -26.92 -13.41
N ALA A 83 0.49 -27.45 -13.35
CA ALA A 83 0.03 -28.51 -14.24
C ALA A 83 0.03 -28.10 -15.73
N SER A 84 -0.23 -26.82 -16.02
CA SER A 84 -0.20 -26.29 -17.39
C SER A 84 1.21 -26.01 -17.94
N LEU A 85 2.20 -25.75 -17.08
CA LEU A 85 3.61 -25.62 -17.49
C LEU A 85 4.28 -26.98 -17.72
N GLU A 86 3.83 -28.01 -17.03
CA GLU A 86 4.25 -29.41 -17.24
C GLU A 86 3.37 -30.08 -18.31
N GLY A 87 3.35 -29.53 -19.53
CA GLY A 87 2.87 -30.25 -20.71
C GLY A 87 3.83 -31.37 -21.09
N PRO A 88 3.34 -32.50 -21.64
CA PRO A 88 4.12 -33.73 -21.74
C PRO A 88 5.32 -33.53 -22.66
N LEU A 89 6.52 -33.83 -22.15
CA LEU A 89 7.68 -34.11 -22.99
C LEU A 89 7.28 -35.27 -23.89
N ASP A 90 6.94 -34.96 -25.13
CA ASP A 90 6.49 -35.92 -26.13
C ASP A 90 7.47 -37.08 -26.16
N SER A 91 6.94 -38.25 -25.79
CA SER A 91 7.60 -39.54 -25.88
C SER A 91 7.95 -39.77 -27.34
N ARG A 92 9.15 -39.39 -27.77
CA ARG A 92 9.72 -39.93 -29.00
C ARG A 92 9.72 -41.46 -28.86
N PRO A 93 8.94 -42.21 -29.65
CA PRO A 93 9.14 -43.65 -29.69
C PRO A 93 10.48 -43.86 -30.38
N SER A 94 11.49 -44.26 -29.61
CA SER A 94 12.69 -44.89 -30.14
C SER A 94 12.26 -46.26 -30.66
N THR A 95 11.70 -46.29 -31.87
CA THR A 95 11.48 -47.52 -32.63
C THR A 95 12.83 -48.22 -32.75
N GLY A 96 12.97 -49.34 -32.05
CA GLY A 96 14.13 -50.20 -32.14
C GLY A 96 14.24 -50.77 -33.55
N GLU A 97 15.28 -50.37 -34.25
CA GLU A 97 15.77 -51.05 -35.44
C GLU A 97 16.78 -52.12 -34.99
N ASP A 98 16.28 -53.32 -34.68
CA ASP A 98 17.09 -54.54 -34.76
C ASP A 98 17.20 -54.93 -36.24
N GLY A 99 18.39 -54.79 -36.80
CA GLY A 99 18.62 -54.97 -38.24
C GLY A 99 20.05 -55.36 -38.59
N LEU A 100 20.47 -56.54 -38.15
CA LEU A 100 21.35 -57.47 -38.89
C LEU A 100 22.62 -56.89 -39.52
N GLU A 101 23.75 -56.96 -38.80
CA GLU A 101 25.07 -57.09 -39.44
C GLU A 101 25.50 -58.56 -39.41
N SER A 102 25.52 -59.16 -40.60
CA SER A 102 26.11 -60.46 -40.88
C SER A 102 27.05 -60.33 -42.08
N ALA A 103 28.20 -61.00 -41.95
CA ALA A 103 29.27 -61.27 -42.92
C ALA A 103 30.46 -60.29 -42.94
#